data_AF-R7ZHA8-F1
#
_entry.id   AF-R7ZHA8-F1
#
_cell.length_a   1.000
_cell.length_b   1.000
_cell.length_c   1.000
_cell.angle_alpha   90.00
_cell.angle_beta   90.00
_cell.angle_gamma   90.00
#
_symmetry.space_group_name_H-M   'P 1'
#
loop_
_entity.id
_entity.type
_entity.pdbx_description
1 polymer ?
#
loop_
_entity_poly.entity_id
_entity_poly.type
_entity_poly.pdbx_seq_one_letter_code
_entity_poly.pdbx_strand_id
1 'polypeptide(L)' 'MAEILVLAFGIPPAGTSTFQDVPTTHWSYDYIAALAYNGIALGYNGNFRPNQAVTRVQFVAFMYRVMK' A
#
# COMPACT_ATOMS: atom_id res chain seq x y z
N MET A 1 4.79 -6.11 -2.47
CA MET A 1 4.04 -6.32 -1.20
C MET A 1 2.60 -5.84 -1.29
N ALA A 2 2.36 -4.59 -1.73
CA ALA A 2 1.00 -4.02 -1.78
C ALA A 2 0.00 -4.92 -2.55
N GLU A 3 0.38 -5.38 -3.73
CA GLU A 3 -0.41 -6.33 -4.54
C GLU A 3 -0.84 -7.58 -3.76
N ILE A 4 0.10 -8.23 -3.06
CA ILE A 4 -0.19 -9.45 -2.30
C ILE A 4 -1.26 -9.21 -1.24
N LEU A 5 -1.20 -8.09 -0.51
CA LEU A 5 -2.20 -7.78 0.51
C LEU A 5 -3.56 -7.49 -0.11
N VAL A 6 -3.60 -6.72 -1.20
CA VAL A 6 -4.84 -6.37 -1.89
C VAL A 6 -5.53 -7.64 -2.44
N LEU A 7 -4.77 -8.51 -3.09
CA LEU A 7 -5.30 -9.77 -3.62
C LEU A 7 -5.68 -10.76 -2.52
N ALA A 8 -4.85 -10.95 -1.49
CA ALA A 8 -5.10 -11.92 -0.43
C ALA A 8 -6.33 -11.59 0.41
N PHE A 9 -6.63 -10.31 0.60
CA PHE A 9 -7.77 -9.85 1.40
C PHE A 9 -8.96 -9.38 0.54
N GLY A 10 -8.91 -9.59 -0.78
CA GLY A 10 -10.01 -9.23 -1.68
C GLY A 10 -10.34 -7.74 -1.72
N ILE A 11 -9.35 -6.88 -1.46
CA ILE A 11 -9.52 -5.43 -1.52
C ILE A 11 -9.58 -5.04 -3.02
N PRO A 12 -10.56 -4.22 -3.46
CA PRO A 12 -10.57 -3.74 -4.84
C PRO A 12 -9.36 -2.81 -5.08
N PRO A 13 -8.59 -2.99 -6.17
CA PRO A 13 -7.47 -2.12 -6.52
C PRO A 13 -8.00 -0.80 -7.09
N ALA A 14 -8.52 0.05 -6.21
CA ALA A 14 -9.10 1.34 -6.55
C ALA A 14 -8.80 2.35 -5.45
N GLY A 15 -8.68 3.62 -5.83
CA GLY A 15 -8.50 4.73 -4.91
C GLY A 15 -7.55 5.79 -5.45
N THR A 16 -7.29 6.80 -4.61
CA THR A 16 -6.29 7.83 -4.88
C THR A 16 -5.19 7.76 -3.83
N SER A 17 -3.95 7.65 -4.29
CA SER A 17 -2.77 7.73 -3.45
C SER A 17 -2.31 9.18 -3.37
N THR A 18 -1.93 9.65 -2.17
CA THR A 18 -1.30 10.96 -1.96
C THR A 18 0.24 10.89 -1.94
N PHE A 19 0.81 9.73 -2.27
CA PHE A 19 2.26 9.53 -2.26
C PHE A 19 2.92 10.18 -3.47
N GLN A 20 3.98 10.95 -3.23
CA GLN A 20 4.68 11.72 -4.26
C GLN A 20 5.58 10.86 -5.14
N ASP A 21 6.03 9.72 -4.63
CA ASP A 21 6.96 8.80 -5.30
C ASP A 21 6.27 7.63 -6.02
N VAL A 22 4.94 7.68 -6.15
CA VAL A 22 4.15 6.67 -6.87
C VAL A 22 3.32 7.37 -7.97
N PRO A 23 3.86 7.50 -9.18
CA PRO A 23 3.11 8.02 -10.32
C PRO A 23 1.88 7.15 -10.63
N THR A 24 0.83 7.76 -11.19
CA THR A 24 -0.39 7.05 -11.64
C THR A 24 -0.11 6.02 -12.74
N THR A 25 0.99 6.18 -13.48
CA THR A 25 1.46 5.23 -14.51
C THR A 25 2.22 4.04 -13.93
N HIS A 26 2.53 4.05 -12.63
CA HIS A 26 3.26 2.95 -12.00
C HIS A 26 2.35 1.73 -11.88
N TRP A 27 2.84 0.54 -12.25
CA TRP A 27 2.07 -0.71 -12.26
C TRP A 27 1.42 -1.03 -10.91
N SER A 28 2.06 -0.60 -9.80
CA SER A 28 1.58 -0.85 -8.45
C SER A 28 0.68 0.26 -7.89
N TYR A 29 0.39 1.31 -8.67
CA TYR A 29 -0.31 2.51 -8.21
C TYR A 29 -1.66 2.14 -7.59
N ASP A 30 -2.49 1.37 -8.30
CA ASP A 30 -3.84 1.05 -7.84
C ASP A 30 -3.86 0.24 -6.54
N TYR A 31 -2.92 -0.70 -6.39
CA TYR A 31 -2.77 -1.48 -5.16
C TYR A 31 -2.31 -0.59 -3.98
N ILE A 32 -1.37 0.30 -4.22
CA ILE A 32 -0.88 1.23 -3.19
C ILE A 32 -1.98 2.22 -2.80
N ALA A 33 -2.71 2.73 -3.78
CA ALA A 33 -3.82 3.63 -3.59
C ALA A 33 -4.94 2.96 -2.78
N ALA A 34 -5.27 1.70 -3.06
CA ALA A 34 -6.23 0.93 -2.27
C ALA A 34 -5.78 0.80 -0.80
N LEU A 35 -4.52 0.46 -0.56
CA LEU A 35 -4.00 0.36 0.82
C LEU A 35 -3.94 1.73 1.52
N ALA A 36 -3.64 2.81 0.80
CA ALA A 36 -3.63 4.15 1.35
C ALA A 36 -5.04 4.63 1.71
N TYR A 37 -5.98 4.41 0.80
CA TYR A 37 -7.39 4.77 0.96
C TYR A 37 -8.02 4.07 2.18
N ASN A 38 -7.67 2.81 2.41
CA ASN A 38 -8.12 2.04 3.58
C ASN A 38 -7.30 2.32 4.86
N GLY A 39 -6.37 3.30 4.85
CA GLY A 39 -5.55 3.64 6.02
C GLY A 39 -4.55 2.56 6.44
N ILE A 40 -4.29 1.57 5.58
CA ILE A 40 -3.35 0.48 5.81
C ILE A 40 -1.92 0.97 5.57
N ALA A 41 -1.71 1.62 4.42
CA ALA A 41 -0.45 2.24 4.03
C ALA A 41 -0.44 3.72 4.36
N LEU A 42 0.38 4.12 5.34
CA LEU A 42 0.49 5.52 5.80
C LEU A 42 1.63 6.28 5.10
N GLY A 43 2.61 5.55 4.56
CA GLY A 43 3.85 6.11 4.02
C GLY A 43 4.72 6.79 5.07
N TYR A 44 5.75 7.50 4.59
CA TYR A 44 6.70 8.23 5.39
C TYR A 44 7.11 9.52 4.66
N ASN A 45 6.87 10.68 5.28
CA ASN A 45 7.14 12.00 4.69
C ASN A 45 6.54 12.17 3.28
N GLY A 46 5.29 11.76 3.09
CA GLY A 46 4.59 11.87 1.80
C GLY A 46 5.02 10.86 0.74
N ASN A 47 5.84 9.86 1.08
CA ASN A 47 6.33 8.84 0.16
C ASN A 47 5.93 7.43 0.62
N PHE A 48 5.65 6.53 -0.33
CA PHE A 48 5.37 5.12 -0.08
C PHE A 48 6.64 4.26 -0.08
N ARG A 49 7.61 4.63 -0.91
CA ARG A 49 8.88 3.94 -1.17
C ARG A 49 8.69 2.53 -1.75
N PRO A 50 8.04 2.39 -2.93
CA PRO A 50 7.65 1.10 -3.49
C PRO A 50 8.83 0.15 -3.77
N ASN A 51 10.01 0.70 -4.02
CA ASN A 51 11.23 -0.06 -4.32
C ASN A 51 12.04 -0.45 -3.08
N GLN A 52 11.64 -0.01 -1.88
CA GLN A 52 12.31 -0.42 -0.65
C GLN A 52 11.81 -1.78 -0.16
N ALA A 53 12.75 -2.58 0.35
CA ALA A 53 12.41 -3.84 0.98
C ALA A 53 11.55 -3.59 2.24
N VAL A 54 10.45 -4.32 2.33
CA VAL A 54 9.56 -4.29 3.50
C VAL A 54 10.14 -5.18 4.58
N THR A 55 10.32 -4.64 5.79
CA THR A 55 10.76 -5.42 6.95
C THR A 55 9.63 -6.30 7.48
N ARG A 56 9.97 -7.38 8.21
CA ARG A 56 8.95 -8.26 8.84
C ARG A 56 7.99 -7.49 9.74
N VAL A 57 8.50 -6.52 10.52
CA VAL A 57 7.67 -5.70 11.42
C VAL A 57 6.68 -4.85 10.64
N GLN A 58 7.12 -4.22 9.55
CA GLN A 58 6.23 -3.45 8.68
C GLN A 58 5.16 -4.33 8.03
N PHE A 59 5.54 -5.52 7.56
CA PHE A 59 4.58 -6.46 6.98
C PHE A 59 3.48 -6.86 7.97
N VAL A 60 3.85 -7.24 9.20
CA VAL A 60 2.89 -7.59 10.25
C VAL A 60 1.99 -6.40 10.60
N ALA A 61 2.54 -5.18 10.65
CA ALA A 61 1.75 -3.99 10.89
C ALA A 61 0.72 -3.72 9.78
N PHE A 62 1.06 -3.99 8.51
CA PHE A 62 0.09 -3.90 7.42
C PHE A 62 -1.01 -4.96 7.55
N MET A 63 -0.64 -6.23 7.81
CA MET A 63 -1.63 -7.29 8.01
C MET A 63 -2.59 -6.98 9.15
N TYR A 64 -2.08 -6.50 10.29
CA TYR A 64 -2.90 -6.15 11.44
C TYR A 64 -3.92 -5.05 11.11
N ARG A 65 -3.54 -4.05 10.31
CA ARG A 65 -4.46 -3.00 9.86
C ARG A 65 -5.50 -3.50 8.87
N VAL A 66 -5.14 -4.47 8.03
CA VAL A 66 -6.08 -5.06 7.06
C VAL A 66 -7.15 -5.90 7.75
N MET A 67 -6.80 -6.58 8.85
CA MET A 67 -7.71 -7.46 9.58
C MET A 67 -8.62 -6.73 10.57
N LYS A 68 -8.40 -5.44 10.79
CA LYS A 68 -9.18 -4.62 11.72
C LYS A 68 -10.36 -3.98 10.99
#